data_AF-A0A7Y2FC04-F1
#
_entry.id   AF-A0A7Y2FC04-F1
#
_cell.length_a   1.000
_cell.length_b   1.000
_cell.length_c   1.000
_cell.angle_alpha   90.00
_cell.angle_beta   90.00
_cell.angle_gamma   90.00
#
_symmetry.space_group_name_H-M   'P 1'
#
loop_
_entity.id
_entity.type
_entity.pdbx_description
1 polymer ?
#
loop_
_entity_poly.entity_id
_entity_poly.type
_entity_poly.pdbx_seq_one_letter_code
_entity_poly.pdbx_strand_id
1 'polypeptide(L)'
;MKLFSLHSIKFTLLIVAVMAFGSVKAQEVQWLSLEEATELATSEKNPKKIFIDVYTDWCGWCKKMDKDTFQNEEVSAYMRENFYMVKLDGEGKDPIVFKGKTFTYVPSGKRGYHQFAAALLGGRLSYPTVIFMDEDLNLLSPVPGYQKPKPFLHIARYFGDDIYKSQDWKTYSGQSK
;
A
#
# COMPACT_ATOMS: atom_id res chain seq x y z
N MET A 1 68.41 -13.64 -39.49
CA MET A 1 69.54 -13.86 -38.56
C MET A 1 69.28 -13.01 -37.32
N LYS A 2 69.00 -13.67 -36.17
CA LYS A 2 68.94 -13.21 -34.75
C LYS A 2 68.24 -11.86 -34.42
N LEU A 3 67.07 -11.87 -33.75
CA LEU A 3 66.84 -11.96 -32.28
C LEU A 3 67.41 -10.78 -31.47
N PHE A 4 66.53 -10.05 -30.75
CA PHE A 4 66.62 -9.47 -29.38
C PHE A 4 65.50 -8.41 -29.26
N SER A 5 64.82 -8.11 -28.15
CA SER A 5 64.43 -8.76 -26.89
C SER A 5 63.49 -7.74 -26.20
N LEU A 6 62.57 -8.24 -25.38
CA LEU A 6 61.58 -7.55 -24.54
C LEU A 6 62.00 -6.20 -23.98
N HIS A 7 61.06 -5.26 -23.84
CA HIS A 7 60.85 -4.50 -22.58
C HIS A 7 59.36 -4.20 -22.37
N SER A 8 58.89 -4.60 -21.19
CA SER A 8 57.55 -4.51 -20.65
C SER A 8 57.07 -3.07 -20.48
N ILE A 9 55.96 -2.70 -21.13
CA ILE A 9 55.21 -1.49 -20.77
C ILE A 9 53.98 -1.90 -20.00
N LYS A 10 53.98 -1.46 -18.75
CA LYS A 10 53.09 -1.87 -17.68
C LYS A 10 51.67 -1.39 -17.94
N PHE A 11 50.77 -2.35 -17.82
CA PHE A 11 49.39 -2.25 -17.36
C PHE A 11 49.15 -1.03 -16.47
N THR A 12 48.31 -0.07 -16.87
CA THR A 12 47.35 0.64 -15.99
C THR A 12 46.35 1.38 -16.87
N LEU A 13 45.39 0.65 -17.45
CA LEU A 13 44.16 1.26 -17.94
C LEU A 13 43.26 1.41 -16.71
N LEU A 14 43.32 2.59 -16.09
CA LEU A 14 42.50 2.95 -14.94
C LEU A 14 41.04 3.10 -15.42
N ILE A 15 40.32 1.99 -15.50
CA ILE A 15 38.85 1.98 -15.64
C ILE A 15 38.32 2.46 -14.29
N VAL A 16 38.17 3.77 -14.13
CA VAL A 16 37.34 4.34 -13.06
C VAL A 16 35.89 4.08 -13.47
N ALA A 17 35.40 2.89 -13.15
CA ALA A 17 33.98 2.63 -13.09
C ALA A 17 33.43 3.52 -11.96
N VAL A 18 32.96 4.72 -12.32
CA VAL A 18 32.13 5.54 -11.45
C VAL A 18 30.84 4.75 -11.26
N MET A 19 30.83 3.85 -10.27
CA MET A 19 29.61 3.33 -9.71
C MET A 19 28.91 4.53 -9.08
N ALA A 20 28.03 5.15 -9.86
CA ALA A 20 27.01 6.03 -9.32
C ALA A 20 26.10 5.16 -8.45
N PHE A 21 26.51 4.92 -7.21
CA PHE A 21 25.63 4.49 -6.14
C PHE A 21 24.69 5.66 -5.88
N GLY A 22 23.67 5.78 -6.73
CA GLY A 22 22.51 6.59 -6.43
C GLY A 22 21.96 6.07 -5.11
N SER A 23 22.04 6.89 -4.07
CA SER A 23 21.34 6.59 -2.82
C SER A 23 19.85 6.58 -3.16
N VAL A 24 19.28 5.38 -3.32
CA VAL A 24 17.82 5.21 -3.35
C VAL A 24 17.35 5.61 -1.97
N LYS A 25 17.02 6.89 -1.80
CA LYS A 25 16.28 7.37 -0.65
C LYS A 25 14.97 6.58 -0.67
N ALA A 26 14.74 5.76 0.35
CA ALA A 26 13.45 5.12 0.54
C ALA A 26 12.37 6.22 0.54
N GLN A 27 11.61 6.31 -0.55
CA GLN A 27 10.57 7.31 -0.70
C GLN A 27 9.41 6.89 0.20
N GLU A 28 9.01 7.79 1.09
CA GLU A 28 7.86 7.60 1.96
C GLU A 28 6.61 7.32 1.13
N VAL A 29 5.67 6.55 1.69
CA VAL A 29 4.37 6.32 1.08
C VAL A 29 3.65 7.66 0.89
N GLN A 30 3.17 7.91 -0.33
CA GLN A 30 2.28 9.03 -0.59
C GLN A 30 0.84 8.60 -0.30
N TRP A 31 0.20 9.33 0.61
CA TRP A 31 -1.23 9.18 0.90
C TRP A 31 -2.02 10.15 0.04
N LEU A 32 -3.07 9.64 -0.59
CA LEU A 32 -3.97 10.36 -1.48
C LEU A 32 -5.35 10.51 -0.82
N SER A 33 -6.11 11.51 -1.28
CA SER A 33 -7.55 11.51 -1.10
C SER A 33 -8.18 10.34 -1.88
N LEU A 34 -9.39 9.93 -1.47
CA LEU A 34 -10.13 8.93 -2.22
C LEU A 34 -10.40 9.38 -3.66
N GLU A 35 -10.71 10.66 -3.86
CA GLU A 35 -10.98 11.24 -5.18
C GLU A 35 -9.76 11.10 -6.10
N GLU A 36 -8.59 11.56 -5.66
CA GLU A 36 -7.33 11.42 -6.41
C GLU A 36 -7.02 9.95 -6.73
N ALA A 37 -7.17 9.04 -5.76
CA ALA A 37 -6.93 7.62 -5.98
C ALA A 37 -7.90 7.02 -7.01
N THR A 38 -9.17 7.42 -6.98
CA THR A 38 -10.16 6.96 -7.98
C THR A 38 -9.94 7.57 -9.36
N GLU A 39 -9.48 8.82 -9.43
CA GLU A 39 -9.11 9.46 -10.69
C GLU A 39 -7.91 8.76 -11.33
N LEU A 40 -6.86 8.49 -10.56
CA LEU A 40 -5.69 7.73 -11.04
C LEU A 40 -6.10 6.32 -11.48
N ALA A 41 -6.92 5.62 -10.70
CA ALA A 41 -7.38 4.27 -11.04
C ALA A 41 -8.19 4.20 -12.34
N THR A 42 -8.88 5.29 -12.72
CA THR A 42 -9.75 5.31 -13.90
C THR A 42 -9.13 6.01 -15.12
N SER A 43 -8.11 6.83 -14.93
CA SER A 43 -7.47 7.59 -16.01
C SER A 43 -6.18 6.95 -16.53
N GLU A 44 -5.51 6.13 -15.72
CA GLU A 44 -4.26 5.48 -16.15
C GLU A 44 -4.51 4.24 -17.01
N LYS A 45 -3.55 3.95 -17.91
CA LYS A 45 -3.61 2.78 -18.79
C LYS A 45 -3.42 1.46 -18.03
N ASN A 46 -2.57 1.47 -17.01
CA ASN A 46 -2.23 0.32 -16.17
C ASN A 46 -2.32 0.78 -14.70
N PRO A 47 -3.53 1.04 -14.19
CA PRO A 47 -3.70 1.61 -12.86
C PRO A 47 -3.26 0.63 -11.78
N LYS A 48 -2.80 1.18 -10.65
CA LYS A 48 -2.64 0.41 -9.42
C LYS A 48 -3.99 0.14 -8.77
N LYS A 49 -4.04 -0.87 -7.92
CA LYS A 49 -5.17 -1.14 -7.01
C LYS A 49 -5.28 -0.03 -5.96
N ILE A 50 -6.40 0.07 -5.25
CA ILE A 50 -6.55 1.03 -4.15
C ILE A 50 -6.47 0.31 -2.80
N PHE A 51 -5.66 0.86 -1.90
CA PHE A 51 -5.60 0.47 -0.50
C PHE A 51 -6.20 1.58 0.36
N ILE A 52 -7.12 1.25 1.25
CA ILE A 52 -7.72 2.22 2.18
C ILE A 52 -7.44 1.78 3.62
N ASP A 53 -6.78 2.63 4.39
CA ASP A 53 -6.67 2.50 5.84
C ASP A 53 -7.81 3.29 6.51
N VAL A 54 -8.77 2.56 7.11
CA VAL A 54 -9.88 3.17 7.83
C VAL A 54 -9.51 3.30 9.30
N TYR A 55 -9.38 4.54 9.75
CA TYR A 55 -8.88 4.91 11.08
C TYR A 55 -9.82 5.89 11.79
N THR A 56 -9.47 6.27 13.02
CA THR A 56 -10.01 7.45 13.70
C THR A 56 -8.91 8.13 14.51
N ASP A 57 -9.04 9.43 14.79
CA ASP A 57 -8.00 10.21 15.50
C ASP A 57 -7.65 9.69 16.90
N TRP A 58 -8.62 9.08 17.58
CA TRP A 58 -8.48 8.56 18.94
C TRP A 58 -7.99 7.10 18.96
N CYS A 59 -7.93 6.43 17.82
CA CYS A 59 -7.55 5.03 17.72
C CYS A 59 -6.04 4.83 17.93
N GLY A 60 -5.65 4.40 19.13
CA GLY A 60 -4.24 4.11 19.45
C GLY A 60 -3.64 2.98 18.61
N TRP A 61 -4.43 1.94 18.29
CA TRP A 61 -3.97 0.83 17.45
C TRP A 61 -3.74 1.23 15.99
N CYS A 62 -4.48 2.21 15.49
CA CYS A 62 -4.29 2.78 14.15
C CYS A 62 -2.94 3.49 14.07
N LYS A 63 -2.64 4.36 15.04
CA LYS A 63 -1.34 5.04 15.15
C LYS A 63 -0.17 4.05 15.29
N LYS A 64 -0.40 2.95 16.00
CA LYS A 64 0.59 1.86 16.11
C LYS A 64 0.78 1.13 14.78
N MET A 65 -0.27 0.86 14.03
CA MET A 65 -0.20 0.23 12.71
C MET A 65 0.54 1.11 11.70
N ASP A 66 0.26 2.41 11.69
CA ASP A 66 0.99 3.40 10.89
C ASP A 66 2.51 3.29 11.11
N LYS A 67 2.93 3.39 12.38
CA LYS A 67 4.34 3.42 12.76
C LYS A 67 5.04 2.08 12.57
N ASP A 68 4.40 0.99 13.00
CA ASP A 68 5.06 -0.32 13.02
C ASP A 68 5.03 -0.97 11.64
N THR A 69 3.92 -0.82 10.91
CA THR A 69 3.60 -1.62 9.72
C THR A 69 3.71 -0.81 8.43
N PHE A 70 3.02 0.31 8.29
CA PHE A 70 3.06 1.07 7.03
C PHE A 70 4.39 1.80 6.80
N GLN A 71 5.12 2.12 7.86
CA GLN A 71 6.48 2.68 7.79
C GLN A 71 7.59 1.61 7.74
N ASN A 72 7.25 0.32 7.83
CA ASN A 72 8.23 -0.73 7.61
C ASN A 72 8.74 -0.68 6.17
N GLU A 73 10.05 -0.83 5.96
CA GLU A 73 10.67 -0.63 4.64
C GLU A 73 10.14 -1.60 3.57
N GLU A 74 10.01 -2.88 3.89
CA GLU A 74 9.50 -3.88 2.94
C GLU A 74 8.02 -3.66 2.62
N VAL A 75 7.23 -3.34 3.64
CA VAL A 75 5.80 -3.04 3.47
C VAL A 75 5.61 -1.78 2.64
N SER A 76 6.23 -0.66 3.03
CA SER A 76 6.11 0.61 2.31
C SER A 76 6.58 0.49 0.86
N ALA A 77 7.65 -0.28 0.61
CA ALA A 77 8.14 -0.55 -0.73
C ALA A 77 7.09 -1.24 -1.60
N TYR A 78 6.57 -2.37 -1.10
CA TYR A 78 5.56 -3.13 -1.82
C TYR A 78 4.26 -2.33 -2.02
N MET A 79 3.80 -1.64 -0.97
CA MET A 79 2.53 -0.92 -1.02
C MET A 79 2.57 0.24 -2.02
N ARG A 80 3.67 1.01 -2.05
CA ARG A 80 3.86 2.12 -3.00
C ARG A 80 3.89 1.66 -4.45
N GLU A 81 4.46 0.49 -4.71
CA GLU A 81 4.57 -0.07 -6.05
C GLU A 81 3.22 -0.56 -6.57
N ASN A 82 2.40 -1.16 -5.69
CA ASN A 82 1.21 -1.91 -6.09
C ASN A 82 -0.12 -1.21 -5.80
N PHE A 83 -0.14 -0.15 -4.97
CA PHE A 83 -1.39 0.50 -4.54
C PHE A 83 -1.34 2.04 -4.56
N TYR A 84 -2.49 2.64 -4.85
CA TYR A 84 -2.85 3.99 -4.43
C TYR A 84 -3.32 3.93 -2.97
N MET A 85 -2.60 4.62 -2.09
CA MET A 85 -2.82 4.53 -0.64
C MET A 85 -3.70 5.68 -0.15
N VAL A 86 -4.80 5.35 0.51
CA VAL A 86 -5.80 6.30 0.99
C VAL A 86 -5.96 6.16 2.50
N LYS A 87 -6.03 7.30 3.19
CA LYS A 87 -6.49 7.34 4.59
C LYS A 87 -7.94 7.79 4.64
N LEU A 88 -8.76 7.03 5.36
CA LEU A 88 -10.17 7.36 5.55
C LEU A 88 -10.47 7.46 7.05
N ASP A 89 -10.79 8.67 7.52
CA ASP A 89 -11.33 8.81 8.86
C ASP A 89 -12.77 8.27 8.89
N GLY A 90 -12.97 7.19 9.64
CA GLY A 90 -14.26 6.54 9.82
C GLY A 90 -15.29 7.41 10.54
N GLU A 91 -14.88 8.53 11.14
CA GLU A 91 -15.73 9.53 11.78
C GLU A 91 -15.60 10.93 11.16
N GLY A 92 -14.93 11.02 10.00
CA GLY A 92 -14.79 12.26 9.25
C GLY A 92 -16.15 12.87 8.91
N LYS A 93 -16.21 14.20 8.83
CA LYS A 93 -17.45 14.94 8.61
C LYS A 93 -17.67 15.38 7.17
N ASP A 94 -16.58 15.46 6.41
CA ASP A 94 -16.64 15.92 5.03
C ASP A 94 -17.37 14.89 4.15
N PRO A 95 -18.26 15.33 3.25
CA PRO A 95 -18.93 14.42 2.33
C PRO A 95 -17.93 13.72 1.41
N ILE A 96 -18.17 12.44 1.13
CA ILE A 96 -17.40 11.67 0.15
C ILE A 96 -18.30 11.30 -1.01
N VAL A 97 -17.88 11.61 -2.23
CA VAL A 97 -18.55 11.15 -3.45
C VAL A 97 -17.80 9.94 -3.98
N PHE A 98 -18.50 8.83 -4.17
CA PHE A 98 -17.92 7.61 -4.75
C PHE A 98 -18.94 6.94 -5.65
N LYS A 99 -18.55 6.62 -6.90
CA LYS A 99 -19.42 6.03 -7.93
C LYS A 99 -20.77 6.75 -8.07
N GLY A 100 -20.75 8.09 -8.09
CA GLY A 100 -21.95 8.93 -8.25
C GLY A 100 -22.87 9.00 -7.02
N LYS A 101 -22.49 8.41 -5.90
CA LYS A 101 -23.23 8.48 -4.63
C LYS A 101 -22.47 9.34 -3.63
N THR A 102 -23.19 10.25 -2.97
CA THR A 102 -22.68 11.02 -1.84
C THR A 102 -22.92 10.26 -0.55
N PHE A 103 -21.86 10.09 0.24
CA PHE A 103 -21.86 9.53 1.58
C PHE A 103 -21.57 10.66 2.57
N THR A 104 -22.31 10.69 3.67
CA THR A 104 -22.19 11.76 4.68
C THR A 104 -21.98 11.20 6.07
N TYR A 105 -21.63 12.08 7.00
CA TYR A 105 -21.56 11.78 8.42
C TYR A 105 -22.95 11.54 9.03
N VAL A 106 -23.04 10.53 9.90
CA VAL A 106 -24.22 10.19 10.68
C VAL A 106 -23.91 10.37 12.16
N PRO A 107 -24.57 11.32 12.85
CA PRO A 107 -24.46 11.45 14.30
C PRO A 107 -24.93 10.19 15.03
N SER A 108 -24.18 9.73 16.02
CA SER A 108 -24.54 8.57 16.86
C SER A 108 -23.93 8.69 18.26
N GLY A 109 -24.78 9.03 19.24
CA GLY A 109 -24.33 9.27 20.61
C GLY A 109 -23.42 10.51 20.71
N LYS A 110 -22.30 10.37 21.43
CA LYS A 110 -21.30 11.46 21.59
C LYS A 110 -20.42 11.67 20.35
N ARG A 111 -20.40 10.68 19.45
CA ARG A 111 -19.63 10.70 18.20
C ARG A 111 -20.60 10.44 17.05
N GLY A 112 -20.13 9.79 16.01
CA GLY A 112 -20.91 9.38 14.85
C GLY A 112 -20.02 8.56 13.95
N TYR A 113 -20.43 8.36 12.72
CA TYR A 113 -19.64 7.62 11.75
C TYR A 113 -19.88 8.16 10.35
N HIS A 114 -18.90 7.97 9.48
CA HIS A 114 -19.05 8.29 8.07
C HIS A 114 -19.73 7.11 7.35
N GLN A 115 -20.79 7.39 6.58
CA GLN A 115 -21.55 6.35 5.86
C GLN A 115 -20.66 5.53 4.91
N PHE A 116 -19.63 6.15 4.33
CA PHE A 116 -18.71 5.45 3.44
C PHE A 116 -17.92 4.39 4.19
N ALA A 117 -17.37 4.73 5.37
CA ALA A 117 -16.68 3.76 6.22
C ALA A 117 -17.62 2.62 6.65
N ALA A 118 -18.87 2.94 7.02
CA ALA A 118 -19.86 1.92 7.33
C ALA A 118 -20.17 0.99 6.14
N ALA A 119 -20.21 1.52 4.91
CA ALA A 119 -20.41 0.72 3.71
C ALA A 119 -19.22 -0.21 3.43
N LEU A 120 -17.99 0.30 3.52
CA LEU A 120 -16.76 -0.48 3.31
C LEU A 120 -16.61 -1.61 4.34
N LEU A 121 -17.00 -1.35 5.60
CA LEU A 121 -16.84 -2.29 6.72
C LEU A 121 -18.07 -3.18 6.94
N GLY A 122 -19.06 -3.15 6.03
CA GLY A 122 -20.28 -3.95 6.15
C GLY A 122 -21.09 -3.66 7.42
N GLY A 123 -21.09 -2.40 7.87
CA GLY A 123 -21.76 -1.93 9.08
C GLY A 123 -21.04 -2.24 10.39
N ARG A 124 -19.92 -2.98 10.36
CA ARG A 124 -19.13 -3.33 11.55
C ARG A 124 -17.95 -2.38 11.71
N LEU A 125 -18.21 -1.20 12.25
CA LEU A 125 -17.19 -0.18 12.48
C LEU A 125 -16.21 -0.63 13.57
N SER A 126 -15.03 -1.07 13.14
CA SER A 126 -13.91 -1.45 13.99
C SER A 126 -12.62 -0.88 13.39
N TYR A 127 -11.73 -0.36 14.23
CA TYR A 127 -10.54 0.37 13.80
C TYR A 127 -9.27 -0.18 14.47
N PRO A 128 -8.14 -0.29 13.76
CA PRO A 128 -8.02 -0.07 12.32
C PRO A 128 -8.73 -1.18 11.53
N THR A 129 -9.21 -0.86 10.33
CA THR A 129 -9.59 -1.86 9.32
C THR A 129 -9.04 -1.39 7.99
N VAL A 130 -8.35 -2.26 7.28
CA VAL A 130 -7.86 -1.95 5.94
C VAL A 130 -8.74 -2.58 4.87
N ILE A 131 -8.79 -1.96 3.70
CA ILE A 131 -9.60 -2.38 2.56
C ILE A 131 -8.70 -2.42 1.33
N PHE A 132 -8.88 -3.45 0.52
CA PHE A 132 -8.30 -3.53 -0.82
C PHE A 132 -9.42 -3.42 -1.86
N MET A 133 -9.22 -2.59 -2.87
CA MET A 133 -10.06 -2.53 -4.06
C MET A 133 -9.22 -2.87 -5.30
N ASP A 134 -9.84 -3.53 -6.26
CA ASP A 134 -9.21 -3.72 -7.57
C ASP A 134 -9.23 -2.42 -8.40
N GLU A 135 -8.63 -2.50 -9.58
CA GLU A 135 -8.50 -1.43 -10.56
C GLU A 135 -9.87 -0.90 -11.05
N ASP A 136 -10.91 -1.73 -11.01
CA ASP A 136 -12.29 -1.39 -11.38
C ASP A 136 -13.11 -0.83 -10.19
N LEU A 137 -12.41 -0.51 -9.09
CA LEU A 137 -12.99 0.01 -7.85
C LEU A 137 -13.98 -0.98 -7.21
N ASN A 138 -13.82 -2.29 -7.43
CA ASN A 138 -14.57 -3.32 -6.72
C ASN A 138 -13.90 -3.60 -5.38
N LEU A 139 -14.71 -3.68 -4.33
CA LEU A 139 -14.25 -4.04 -3.00
C LEU A 139 -13.85 -5.52 -2.97
N LEU A 140 -12.59 -5.81 -2.63
CA LEU A 140 -12.10 -7.18 -2.50
C LEU A 140 -12.45 -7.75 -1.12
N SER A 141 -11.89 -7.17 -0.05
CA SER A 141 -12.19 -7.60 1.32
C SER A 141 -11.77 -6.58 2.38
N PRO A 142 -12.55 -6.44 3.47
CA PRO A 142 -12.09 -5.79 4.69
C PRO A 142 -11.24 -6.72 5.56
N VAL A 143 -10.13 -6.19 6.08
CA VAL A 143 -9.21 -6.87 6.99
C VAL A 143 -9.17 -6.10 8.31
N PRO A 144 -9.94 -6.52 9.32
CA PRO A 144 -10.02 -5.80 10.58
C PRO A 144 -8.80 -6.04 11.47
N GLY A 145 -8.50 -5.05 12.28
CA GLY A 145 -7.53 -5.13 13.37
C GLY A 145 -6.09 -4.83 12.96
N TYR A 146 -5.28 -4.58 13.98
CA TYR A 146 -3.85 -4.33 13.83
C TYR A 146 -3.13 -5.53 13.22
N GLN A 147 -2.34 -5.28 12.19
CA GLN A 147 -1.45 -6.27 11.58
C GLN A 147 0.01 -5.85 11.80
N LYS A 148 0.86 -6.81 12.20
CA LYS A 148 2.32 -6.63 12.19
C LYS A 148 2.85 -6.63 10.74
N PRO A 149 4.08 -6.14 10.49
CA PRO A 149 4.64 -6.05 9.14
C PRO A 149 4.55 -7.32 8.30
N LYS A 150 5.07 -8.44 8.81
CA LYS A 150 5.13 -9.70 8.05
C LYS A 150 3.73 -10.27 7.72
N PRO A 151 2.80 -10.41 8.69
CA PRO A 151 1.41 -10.79 8.38
C PRO A 151 0.72 -9.83 7.41
N PHE A 152 0.90 -8.52 7.59
CA PHE A 152 0.31 -7.52 6.72
C PHE A 152 0.80 -7.66 5.28
N LEU A 153 2.11 -7.80 5.08
CA LEU A 153 2.69 -7.96 3.75
C LEU A 153 2.19 -9.23 3.06
N HIS A 154 2.01 -10.32 3.82
CA HIS A 154 1.43 -11.56 3.29
C HIS A 154 -0.01 -11.32 2.77
N ILE A 155 -0.82 -10.57 3.52
CA ILE A 155 -2.17 -10.17 3.10
C ILE A 155 -2.11 -9.23 1.89
N ALA A 156 -1.23 -8.24 1.90
CA ALA A 156 -1.10 -7.28 0.81
C ALA A 156 -0.73 -7.98 -0.50
N ARG A 157 0.18 -8.97 -0.46
CA ARG A 157 0.54 -9.80 -1.63
C ARG A 157 -0.60 -10.64 -2.16
N TYR A 158 -1.42 -11.20 -1.28
CA TYR A 158 -2.60 -11.97 -1.70
C TYR A 158 -3.53 -11.17 -2.62
N PHE A 159 -3.72 -9.87 -2.33
CA PHE A 159 -4.56 -8.99 -3.14
C PHE A 159 -3.79 -8.28 -4.26
N GLY A 160 -2.58 -7.79 -3.99
CA GLY A 160 -1.76 -7.03 -4.94
C GLY A 160 -1.29 -7.88 -6.11
N ASP A 161 -0.86 -9.12 -5.83
CA ASP A 161 -0.34 -10.05 -6.83
C ASP A 161 -1.46 -10.92 -7.45
N ASP A 162 -2.73 -10.54 -7.29
CA ASP A 162 -3.90 -11.22 -7.86
C ASP A 162 -4.11 -12.69 -7.46
N ILE A 163 -3.44 -13.14 -6.40
CA ILE A 163 -3.50 -14.53 -5.91
C ILE A 163 -4.95 -14.93 -5.59
N TYR A 164 -5.73 -13.99 -5.03
CA TYR A 164 -7.16 -14.16 -4.74
C TYR A 164 -8.03 -14.58 -5.92
N LYS A 165 -7.58 -14.34 -7.17
CA LYS A 165 -8.32 -14.73 -8.38
C LYS A 165 -8.24 -16.25 -8.65
N SER A 166 -7.25 -16.93 -8.10
CA SER A 166 -6.96 -18.34 -8.39
C SER A 166 -6.89 -19.26 -7.17
N GLN A 167 -6.66 -18.69 -5.99
CA GLN A 167 -6.49 -19.43 -4.74
C GLN A 167 -7.21 -18.72 -3.61
N ASP A 168 -7.91 -19.47 -2.75
CA ASP A 168 -8.56 -18.91 -1.57
C ASP A 168 -7.57 -18.61 -0.44
N TRP A 169 -7.96 -17.69 0.47
CA TRP A 169 -7.13 -17.23 1.57
C TRP A 169 -6.67 -18.35 2.50
N LYS A 170 -7.51 -19.36 2.78
CA LYS A 170 -7.16 -20.44 3.71
C LYS A 170 -6.01 -21.26 3.15
N THR A 171 -6.07 -21.55 1.85
CA THR A 171 -5.01 -22.28 1.15
C THR A 171 -3.73 -21.46 1.07
N TYR A 172 -3.81 -20.17 0.74
CA TYR A 172 -2.64 -19.30 0.64
C TYR A 172 -1.96 -19.05 2.00
N SER A 173 -2.75 -18.64 3.01
CA SER A 173 -2.22 -18.32 4.35
C SER A 173 -1.60 -19.54 5.06
N GLY A 174 -2.08 -20.75 4.76
CA GLY A 174 -1.58 -22.01 5.31
C GLY A 174 -0.15 -22.36 4.87
N GLN A 175 0.35 -21.81 3.76
CA GLN A 175 1.69 -22.07 3.24
C GLN A 175 2.81 -21.29 3.97
N SER A 176 2.45 -20.39 4.87
CA SER A 176 3.40 -19.54 5.62
C SER A 176 3.75 -20.05 7.02
N LYS A 177 3.37 -21.30 7.35
CA LYS A 177 3.71 -21.96 8.62
C LYS A 177 5.06 -22.64 8.58
#